data_AF-A0ABD6E9I4-F1
#
_entry.id   AF-A0ABD6E9I4-F1
#
_cell.length_a   1.000
_cell.length_b   1.000
_cell.length_c   1.000
_cell.angle_alpha   90.00
_cell.angle_beta   90.00
_cell.angle_gamma   90.00
#
_symmetry.space_group_name_H-M   'P 1'
#
loop_
_entity.id
_entity.type
_entity.pdbx_description
1 polymer ?
#
loop_
_entity_poly.entity_id
_entity_poly.type
_entity_poly.pdbx_seq_one_letter_code
_entity_poly.pdbx_strand_id
1 'polypeptide(L)' 'IFKEMYKKEPVVEAIHAGLECGIIGEKFSGMDMISIGPTIKYPHSPEEQVHISTVDKFYQYVIEIMKNI' A
#
# COMPACT_ATOMS: atom_id res chain seq x y z
N ILE A 1 -5.58 -3.09 13.15
CA ILE A 1 -5.28 -4.04 12.06
C ILE A 1 -3.78 -4.31 11.86
N PHE A 2 -3.00 -3.47 11.15
CA PHE A 2 -1.59 -3.82 10.81
C PHE A 2 -0.71 -4.19 12.02
N LYS A 3 -0.74 -3.36 13.07
CA LYS A 3 -0.02 -3.60 14.33
C LYS A 3 -0.38 -4.93 14.97
N GLU A 4 -1.65 -5.32 14.92
CA GLU A 4 -2.13 -6.57 15.53
C GLU A 4 -1.67 -7.79 14.76
N MET A 5 -1.73 -7.73 13.42
CA MET A 5 -1.28 -8.80 12.52
C MET A 5 0.24 -9.03 12.59
N TYR A 6 1.02 -7.94 12.58
CA TYR A 6 2.47 -8.03 12.37
C TYR A 6 3.30 -7.65 13.60
N LYS A 7 2.66 -7.32 14.73
CA LYS A 7 3.29 -6.89 15.99
C LYS A 7 4.29 -5.74 15.79
N LYS A 8 4.02 -4.89 14.79
CA LYS A 8 4.88 -3.78 14.36
C LYS A 8 4.00 -2.63 13.88
N GLU A 9 4.35 -1.41 14.27
CA GLU A 9 3.67 -0.22 13.73
C GLU A 9 3.92 -0.09 12.22
N PRO A 10 2.90 0.22 11.41
CA PRO A 10 3.12 0.58 10.02
C PRO A 10 3.89 1.90 9.95
N VAL A 11 4.70 2.03 8.91
CA VAL A 11 5.33 3.30 8.57
C VAL A 11 4.35 4.08 7.69
N VAL A 12 3.99 5.29 8.09
CA VAL A 12 3.06 6.17 7.37
C VAL A 12 3.84 7.36 6.85
N GLU A 13 3.93 7.48 5.52
CA GLU A 13 4.80 8.44 4.85
C GLU A 13 4.12 9.00 3.60
N ALA A 14 4.55 10.20 3.22
CA ALA A 14 4.30 10.74 1.88
C ALA A 14 5.51 10.45 0.99
N ILE A 15 5.27 10.16 -0.28
CA ILE A 15 6.33 9.92 -1.27
C ILE A 15 6.47 11.12 -2.21
N HIS A 16 7.70 11.45 -2.60
CA HIS A 16 7.97 12.42 -3.66
C HIS A 16 7.89 11.75 -5.04
N ALA A 17 6.69 11.26 -5.38
CA ALA A 17 6.35 10.61 -6.64
C ALA A 17 4.86 10.81 -6.96
N GLY A 18 4.47 10.54 -8.20
CA GLY A 18 3.07 10.58 -8.60
C GLY A 18 2.30 9.34 -8.13
N LEU A 19 1.16 9.55 -7.49
CA LEU A 19 0.17 8.52 -7.18
C LEU A 19 -1.20 8.96 -7.71
N GLU A 20 -1.97 8.03 -8.24
CA GLU A 20 -3.31 8.31 -8.75
C GLU A 20 -4.27 8.78 -7.66
N CYS A 21 -3.99 8.49 -6.37
CA CYS A 21 -4.75 9.01 -5.23
C CYS A 21 -4.87 10.54 -5.25
N GLY A 22 -3.88 11.28 -5.77
CA GLY A 22 -3.99 12.74 -5.90
C GLY A 22 -5.09 13.16 -6.87
N ILE A 23 -5.12 12.54 -8.06
CA ILE A 23 -6.11 12.84 -9.11
C ILE A 23 -7.50 12.30 -8.72
N ILE A 24 -7.56 11.11 -8.11
CA ILE A 24 -8.81 10.49 -7.66
C ILE A 24 -9.42 11.34 -6.54
N GLY A 25 -8.64 11.76 -5.55
CA GLY A 25 -9.10 12.60 -4.44
C GLY A 25 -9.62 13.96 -4.90
N GLU A 26 -9.01 14.56 -5.91
CA GLU A 26 -9.48 15.83 -6.48
C GLU A 26 -10.89 15.68 -7.09
N LYS A 27 -11.17 14.55 -7.75
CA LYS A 27 -12.47 14.30 -8.40
C LYS A 27 -13.58 13.94 -7.42
N PHE A 28 -13.24 13.32 -6.30
CA PHE A 28 -14.19 12.77 -5.35
C PHE A 28 -13.95 13.33 -3.94
N SER A 29 -14.45 14.55 -3.74
CA SER A 29 -14.34 15.24 -2.45
C SER A 29 -14.95 14.40 -1.31
N GLY A 30 -14.22 14.30 -0.20
CA GLY A 30 -14.64 13.55 0.99
C GLY A 30 -14.36 12.04 0.94
N MET A 31 -13.70 11.52 -0.11
CA MET A 31 -13.26 10.12 -0.12
C MET A 31 -12.03 9.92 0.77
N ASP A 32 -12.15 9.05 1.77
CA ASP A 32 -11.00 8.55 2.53
C ASP A 32 -10.22 7.53 1.71
N MET A 33 -8.89 7.69 1.64
CA MET A 33 -8.03 6.86 0.81
C MET A 33 -6.73 6.53 1.52
N ILE A 34 -6.22 5.34 1.23
CA ILE A 34 -4.87 4.89 1.58
C ILE A 34 -4.20 4.26 0.36
N SER A 35 -2.88 4.37 0.28
CA SER A 35 -2.06 3.66 -0.71
C SER A 35 -1.12 2.68 0.01
N ILE A 36 -1.16 1.41 -0.37
CA ILE A 36 -0.38 0.31 0.23
C ILE A 36 0.00 -0.70 -0.85
N GLY A 37 1.11 -1.42 -0.67
CA GLY A 37 1.58 -2.41 -1.64
C GLY A 37 2.73 -3.28 -1.12
N PRO A 38 3.12 -4.32 -1.88
CA PRO A 38 4.31 -5.12 -1.59
C PRO A 38 5.59 -4.33 -1.85
N THR A 39 6.73 -4.87 -1.43
CA THR A 39 8.04 -4.27 -1.74
C THR A 39 8.43 -4.61 -3.18
N ILE A 40 8.49 -3.57 -4.01
CA ILE A 40 9.02 -3.61 -5.38
C ILE A 40 10.33 -2.81 -5.41
N LYS A 41 11.34 -3.30 -6.12
CA LYS A 41 12.60 -2.60 -6.33
C LYS A 41 12.82 -2.33 -7.81
N TYR A 42 13.38 -1.15 -8.09
CA TYR A 42 13.71 -0.68 -9.44
C TYR A 42 12.53 -0.71 -10.42
N PRO A 43 11.32 -0.25 -10.03
CA PRO A 43 10.20 -0.18 -10.96
C PRO A 43 10.58 0.66 -12.19
N HIS A 44 10.06 0.30 -13.36
CA HIS A 44 10.33 0.95 -14.64
C HIS A 44 11.74 0.73 -15.21
N SER A 45 12.45 -0.29 -14.73
CA SER A 45 13.76 -0.72 -15.28
C SER A 45 13.74 -2.20 -15.66
N PRO A 46 14.64 -2.68 -16.54
CA PRO A 46 14.81 -4.11 -16.78
C PRO A 46 15.15 -4.92 -15.51
N GLU A 47 15.65 -4.25 -14.47
CA GLU A 47 15.98 -4.81 -13.15
C GLU A 47 14.79 -4.85 -12.18
N GLU A 48 13.58 -4.50 -12.65
CA GLU A 48 12.36 -4.50 -11.84
C GLU A 48 12.12 -5.88 -11.22
N GLN A 49 11.93 -5.89 -9.90
CA GLN A 49 11.74 -7.12 -9.14
C GLN A 49 10.83 -6.91 -7.93
N VAL A 50 10.05 -7.93 -7.60
CA VAL A 50 9.17 -7.95 -6.44
C VAL A 50 9.70 -8.89 -5.36
N HIS A 51 9.64 -8.46 -4.10
CA HIS A 51 10.03 -9.30 -2.98
C HIS A 51 8.88 -10.24 -2.60
N ILE A 52 8.97 -11.51 -3.04
CA ILE A 52 7.89 -12.51 -2.95
C ILE A 52 7.24 -12.59 -1.56
N SER A 53 8.02 -12.64 -0.47
CA SER A 53 7.47 -12.76 0.88
C SER A 53 6.63 -11.56 1.33
N THR A 54 6.76 -10.41 0.65
CA THR A 54 5.96 -9.20 0.95
C THR A 54 4.64 -9.16 0.21
N VAL A 55 4.49 -9.97 -0.85
CA VAL A 55 3.23 -10.11 -1.60
C VAL A 55 2.16 -10.75 -0.73
N ASP A 56 2.48 -11.85 -0.04
CA ASP A 56 1.54 -12.50 0.88
C ASP A 56 1.15 -11.56 2.04
N LYS A 57 2.13 -10.88 2.66
CA LYS A 57 1.83 -9.89 3.72
C LYS A 57 0.90 -8.78 3.23
N PHE A 58 1.13 -8.25 2.03
CA PHE A 58 0.24 -7.26 1.42
C PHE A 58 -1.17 -7.84 1.21
N TYR A 59 -1.27 -9.03 0.62
CA TYR A 59 -2.54 -9.69 0.33
C TYR A 59 -3.36 -9.99 1.59
N GLN A 60 -2.74 -10.57 2.62
CA GLN A 60 -3.40 -10.81 3.90
C GLN A 60 -3.87 -9.51 4.56
N TYR A 61 -3.08 -8.43 4.44
CA TYR A 61 -3.46 -7.14 5.00
C TYR A 61 -4.68 -6.54 4.30
N VAL A 62 -4.77 -6.65 2.98
CA VAL A 62 -5.96 -6.23 2.22
C VAL A 62 -7.20 -7.01 2.67
N ILE A 63 -7.10 -8.34 2.77
CA ILE A 63 -8.19 -9.18 3.26
C ILE A 63 -8.63 -8.75 4.66
N GLU A 64 -7.68 -8.55 5.57
CA GLU A 64 -8.01 -8.20 6.94
C GLU A 64 -8.64 -6.81 7.05
N ILE A 65 -8.20 -5.83 6.25
CA ILE A 65 -8.89 -4.54 6.13
C ILE A 65 -10.34 -4.77 5.71
N MET A 66 -10.59 -5.50 4.61
CA MET A 66 -11.94 -5.69 4.07
C MET A 66 -12.89 -6.42 5.03
N LYS A 67 -12.39 -7.30 5.90
CA LYS A 67 -13.19 -7.98 6.92
C LYS A 67 -13.62 -7.07 8.08
N ASN A 68 -12.90 -5.97 8.29
CA ASN A 68 -13.08 -5.06 9.42
C ASN A 68 -13.55 -3.66 8.96
N ILE A 69 -14.06 -3.55 7.72
CA ILE A 69 -14.89 -2.43 7.26
C ILE A 69 -16.34 -2.73 7.67
#